data_AF-A0A9D8C607-F1
#
_entry.id   AF-A0A9D8C607-F1
#
_cell.length_a   1.000
_cell.length_b   1.000
_cell.length_c   1.000
_cell.angle_alpha   90.00
_cell.angle_beta   90.00
_cell.angle_gamma   90.00
#
_symmetry.space_group_name_H-M   'P 1'
#
loop_
_entity.id
_entity.type
_entity.pdbx_description
1 polymer ?
#
loop_
_entity_poly.entity_id
_entity_poly.type
_entity_poly.pdbx_seq_one_letter_code
_entity_poly.pdbx_strand_id
1 'polypeptide(L)' 'MSTGKLIIFDTTMRDGEQSPGASMTRDEKLRIARQLERMKVDVIEAG' A
#
# COMPACT_ATOMS: atom_id res chain seq x y z
N MET A 1 20.55 21.82 -8.33
CA MET A 1 20.03 20.46 -8.59
C MET A 1 18.55 20.48 -8.32
N SER A 2 17.71 19.96 -9.22
CA SER A 2 16.29 19.78 -8.95
C SER A 2 16.16 18.77 -7.79
N THR A 3 15.78 19.25 -6.60
CA THR A 3 15.41 18.40 -5.47
C THR A 3 13.96 17.98 -5.66
N GLY A 4 13.70 17.16 -6.67
CA GLY A 4 12.38 16.57 -6.86
C GLY A 4 12.04 15.71 -5.64
N LYS A 5 10.90 15.97 -5.00
CA LYS A 5 10.40 15.10 -3.93
C LYS A 5 10.11 13.72 -4.55
N LEU A 6 10.77 12.66 -4.06
CA LEU A 6 10.40 11.29 -4.37
C LEU A 6 9.07 10.97 -3.68
N ILE A 7 8.12 10.43 -4.43
CA ILE A 7 6.81 10.00 -3.93
C ILE A 7 6.75 8.49 -4.04
N ILE A 8 6.45 7.81 -2.94
CA ILE A 8 6.21 6.36 -2.91
C ILE A 8 4.70 6.11 -2.97
N PHE A 9 4.24 5.57 -4.09
CA PHE A 9 2.87 5.10 -4.29
C PHE A 9 2.86 3.58 -4.17
N ASP A 10 2.21 3.06 -3.13
CA ASP A 10 2.13 1.63 -2.85
C ASP A 10 0.82 1.03 -3.36
N THR A 11 0.90 -0.02 -4.19
CA THR A 11 -0.25 -0.72 -4.77
C THR A 11 -0.56 -2.06 -4.08
N THR A 12 0.10 -2.37 -2.96
CA THR A 12 0.05 -3.70 -2.33
C THR A 12 -1.39 -4.16 -2.04
N MET A 13 -2.25 -3.25 -1.59
CA MET A 13 -3.64 -3.59 -1.26
C MET A 13 -4.52 -3.79 -2.49
N ARG A 14 -4.33 -2.99 -3.55
CA ARG A 14 -5.14 -3.10 -4.78
C ARG A 14 -4.71 -4.25 -5.67
N ASP A 15 -3.43 -4.27 -6.04
CA ASP A 15 -2.86 -5.30 -6.93
C ASP A 15 -2.78 -6.65 -6.21
N GLY A 16 -2.49 -6.62 -4.90
CA GLY A 16 -2.44 -7.82 -4.08
C GLY A 16 -3.78 -8.56 -4.09
N GLU A 17 -4.90 -7.87 -3.86
CA GLU A 17 -6.22 -8.53 -3.85
C GLU A 17 -6.67 -9.08 -5.20
N GLN A 18 -6.19 -8.50 -6.30
CA GLN A 18 -6.48 -9.00 -7.64
C GLN A 18 -5.66 -10.25 -7.98
N SER A 19 -4.61 -10.54 -7.23
CA SER A 19 -3.80 -11.74 -7.41
C SER A 19 -4.54 -12.99 -6.93
N PRO A 20 -4.53 -14.10 -7.70
CA PRO A 20 -5.20 -15.33 -7.30
C PRO A 20 -4.75 -15.82 -5.93
N GLY A 21 -5.70 -16.03 -5.02
CA GLY A 21 -5.44 -16.54 -3.67
C GLY A 21 -4.89 -15.49 -2.69
N ALA A 22 -4.85 -14.21 -3.05
CA ALA A 22 -4.36 -13.12 -2.21
C ALA A 22 -5.46 -12.15 -1.77
N SER A 23 -6.73 -12.59 -1.78
CA SER A 23 -7.85 -11.82 -1.22
C SER A 23 -7.61 -11.51 0.25
N MET A 24 -7.94 -10.28 0.68
CA MET A 24 -7.69 -9.83 2.04
C MET A 24 -9.02 -9.56 2.74
N THR A 25 -9.11 -10.01 3.98
CA THR A 25 -10.17 -9.57 4.89
C THR A 25 -9.95 -8.11 5.29
N ARG A 26 -11.01 -7.47 5.78
CA ARG A 26 -10.94 -6.10 6.32
C ARG A 26 -9.83 -5.94 7.37
N ASP A 27 -9.66 -6.92 8.24
CA ASP A 27 -8.67 -6.85 9.32
C ASP A 27 -7.24 -6.99 8.80
N GLU A 28 -7.02 -7.82 7.78
CA GLU A 28 -5.74 -7.92 7.07
C GLU A 28 -5.39 -6.61 6.36
N LYS A 29 -6.37 -5.99 5.68
CA LYS A 29 -6.22 -4.65 5.08
C LYS A 29 -5.76 -3.62 6.11
N LEU A 30 -6.41 -3.57 7.27
CA LEU A 30 -6.02 -2.66 8.35
C LEU A 30 -4.62 -2.96 8.91
N ARG A 31 -4.23 -4.23 8.98
CA ARG A 31 -2.89 -4.63 9.42
C ARG A 31 -1.82 -4.17 8.44
N ILE A 32 -2.05 -4.37 7.14
CA ILE A 32 -1.14 -3.96 6.06
C ILE A 32 -1.04 -2.43 6.01
N ALA A 33 -2.17 -1.72 6.03
CA ALA A 33 -2.20 -0.26 6.01
C ALA A 33 -1.36 0.36 7.15
N ARG A 34 -1.42 -0.21 8.36
CA ARG A 34 -0.58 0.21 9.48
C ARG A 34 0.91 -0.07 9.27
N GLN A 35 1.28 -1.11 8.52
CA GLN A 35 2.69 -1.34 8.19
C GLN A 35 3.17 -0.34 7.13
N LEU A 36 2.39 -0.10 6.09
CA LEU A 36 2.69 0.88 5.05
C LEU A 36 2.82 2.30 5.62
N GLU A 37 1.93 2.68 6.54
CA GLU A 37 2.02 3.93 7.30
C GLU A 37 3.35 4.05 8.07
N ARG A 38 3.75 2.99 8.80
CA ARG A 38 5.03 2.96 9.54
C ARG A 38 6.25 3.08 8.62
N MET A 39 6.14 2.58 7.39
CA MET A 39 7.16 2.71 6.35
C MET A 39 7.18 4.10 5.69
N LYS A 40 6.22 4.97 6.03
CA LYS A 40 6.08 6.34 5.51
C LYS A 40 5.93 6.40 3.98
N VAL A 41 5.15 5.47 3.42
CA VAL A 41 4.73 5.62 2.00
C VAL A 41 3.87 6.88 1.87
N ASP A 42 3.98 7.58 0.74
CA ASP A 42 3.23 8.82 0.53
C ASP A 42 1.77 8.54 0.18
N VAL A 43 1.50 7.44 -0.54
CA VAL A 43 0.16 7.04 -0.98
C VAL A 43 0.01 5.53 -0.87
N ILE A 44 -1.15 5.09 -0.35
CA ILE A 44 -1.58 3.69 -0.35
C ILE A 44 -2.79 3.59 -1.27
N GLU A 45 -2.70 2.80 -2.33
CA GLU A 45 -3.85 2.49 -3.18
C GLU A 45 -4.73 1.44 -2.49
N ALA A 46 -5.92 1.84 -2.09
CA ALA A 46 -6.89 0.93 -1.50
C ALA A 46 -7.51 0.01 -2.57
N GLY A 47 -7.71 -1.25 -2.20
CA GLY A 47 -8.52 -2.25 -2.89
C GLY A 47 -9.26 -3.05 -1.85
#